data_AF-A0A3D2YG28-F1
#
_entry.id   AF-A0A3D2YG28-F1
#
_cell.length_a   1.000
_cell.length_b   1.000
_cell.length_c   1.000
_cell.angle_alpha   90.00
_cell.angle_beta   90.00
_cell.angle_gamma   90.00
#
_symmetry.space_group_name_H-M   'P 1'
#
loop_
_entity.id
_entity.type
_entity.pdbx_description
1 polymer ?
#
loop_
_entity_poly.entity_id
_entity_poly.type
_entity_poly.pdbx_seq_one_letter_code
_entity_poly.pdbx_strand_id
1 'polypeptide(L)'
;MVCRQVRLPRPVRGYRHDGKAQRDHRRVSGQGHCGGYLPNAQQLRRLPADRHRRLLPLRARAMIDKRDVQSFFDRLAPGWDAELVRNEPVIAAILDNAGVQPGVRVLDVACGTGVLFPDYTARQAGHVTAIDLSPEMAARAAEKAAGTCIEVICGDVETDVQVQESAPYDVVMVYNAFPHFPDPAGLIRRLSGLLRPGGRLSIAHGMSRAALDVHHSGSAHAVSMGLLPEEEVKSLMAPYLDVDVVISDDRMYQVCGVKRA
;
A
#
# COMPACT_ATOMS: atom_id res chain seq x y z
N MET A 1 -9.32 -3.76 0.61
CA MET A 1 -7.92 -3.85 1.03
C MET A 1 -7.44 -2.45 1.37
N VAL A 2 -7.31 -2.09 2.64
CA VAL A 2 -6.80 -0.78 3.09
C VAL A 2 -5.52 -1.05 3.88
N CYS A 3 -4.44 -0.29 3.71
CA CYS A 3 -3.29 -0.32 4.63
C CYS A 3 -3.68 0.28 5.97
N ARG A 4 -3.27 -0.38 7.05
CA ARG A 4 -3.52 0.11 8.40
C ARG A 4 -2.50 1.17 8.80
N GLN A 5 -2.98 2.28 9.31
CA GLN A 5 -2.14 3.18 10.10
C GLN A 5 -1.94 2.56 11.50
N VAL A 6 -0.69 2.31 11.85
CA VAL A 6 -0.30 1.89 13.20
C VAL A 6 0.60 2.94 13.84
N ARG A 7 0.60 3.04 15.17
CA ARG A 7 1.61 3.87 15.85
C ARG A 7 2.99 3.30 15.54
N LEU A 8 3.84 4.07 14.87
CA LEU A 8 5.25 3.74 14.78
C LEU A 8 5.83 3.68 16.20
N PRO A 9 6.67 2.67 16.53
CA PRO A 9 7.37 2.68 17.80
C PRO A 9 8.20 3.96 17.91
N ARG A 10 8.15 4.63 19.06
CA ARG A 10 8.96 5.83 19.30
C ARG A 10 10.44 5.48 19.03
N PRO A 11 11.20 6.34 18.33
CA PRO A 11 12.62 6.12 18.19
C PRO A 11 13.24 6.02 19.59
N VAL A 12 13.92 4.91 19.84
CA VAL A 12 14.68 4.70 21.09
C VAL A 12 15.71 5.83 21.13
N ARG A 13 15.62 6.72 22.13
CA ARG A 13 16.63 7.77 22.34
C ARG A 13 18.01 7.13 22.40
N GLY A 14 18.91 7.67 21.60
CA GLY A 14 20.23 7.10 21.30
C GLY A 14 21.04 6.74 22.54
N TYR A 15 21.78 5.64 22.38
CA TYR A 15 22.91 5.27 23.21
C TYR A 15 23.88 6.45 23.27
N ARG A 16 24.06 7.04 24.46
CA ARG A 16 25.21 7.90 24.74
C ARG A 16 26.44 7.01 24.79
N HIS A 17 27.36 7.21 23.85
CA HIS A 17 28.72 6.74 23.97
C HIS A 17 29.48 7.72 24.88
N ASP A 18 29.53 7.42 26.18
CA ASP A 18 30.56 7.95 27.06
C ASP A 18 31.68 6.92 27.18
N GLY A 19 32.91 7.40 27.00
CA GLY A 19 34.09 6.57 26.80
C GLY A 19 34.86 6.20 28.07
N LYS A 20 35.98 5.52 27.77
CA LYS A 20 37.21 5.29 28.55
C LYS A 20 37.33 3.96 29.33
N ALA A 21 38.11 3.07 28.69
CA ALA A 21 39.33 2.43 29.18
C ALA A 21 39.36 1.79 30.59
N GLN A 22 39.67 0.49 30.66
CA GLN A 22 40.96 0.04 31.21
C GLN A 22 41.21 -1.46 30.96
N ARG A 23 42.51 -1.76 30.90
CA ARG A 23 43.13 -3.08 30.73
C ARG A 23 42.84 -3.97 31.94
N ASP A 24 42.75 -5.28 31.73
CA ASP A 24 43.41 -6.19 32.68
C ASP A 24 43.94 -7.45 32.00
N HIS A 25 45.16 -7.80 32.39
CA HIS A 25 45.88 -9.00 32.01
C HIS A 25 45.51 -10.12 32.98
N ARG A 26 45.20 -11.33 32.48
CA ARG A 26 45.66 -12.57 33.12
C ARG A 26 45.56 -13.77 32.17
N ARG A 27 46.68 -14.48 32.12
CA ARG A 27 46.93 -15.76 31.45
C ARG A 27 46.14 -16.89 32.13
N VAL A 28 45.66 -17.86 31.36
CA VAL A 28 45.76 -19.29 31.72
C VAL A 28 46.03 -20.10 30.44
N SER A 29 46.98 -21.01 30.59
CA SER A 29 47.54 -22.01 29.69
C SER A 29 46.56 -23.12 29.28
N GLY A 30 46.73 -23.66 28.07
CA GLY A 30 46.15 -24.94 27.66
C GLY A 30 46.76 -25.43 26.34
N GLN A 31 47.72 -26.35 26.46
CA GLN A 31 48.37 -27.05 25.34
C GLN A 31 47.40 -28.00 24.63
N GLY A 32 47.52 -28.09 23.32
CA GLY A 32 46.88 -29.11 22.49
C GLY A 32 47.41 -29.05 21.06
N HIS A 33 48.48 -29.79 20.79
CA HIS A 33 49.08 -29.98 19.47
C HIS A 33 48.62 -31.33 18.89
N CYS A 34 48.25 -31.34 17.61
CA CYS A 34 48.34 -32.42 16.61
C CYS A 34 47.59 -31.89 15.36
N GLY A 35 48.27 -31.36 14.34
CA GLY A 35 48.76 -32.11 13.16
C GLY A 35 47.60 -32.41 12.21
N GLY A 36 47.51 -32.01 10.94
CA GLY A 36 48.39 -31.43 9.94
C GLY A 36 47.76 -31.81 8.59
N TYR A 37 47.76 -30.90 7.59
CA TYR A 37 47.80 -31.12 6.13
C TYR A 37 47.17 -29.92 5.39
N LEU A 38 48.03 -29.10 4.79
CA LEU A 38 47.68 -28.15 3.72
C LEU A 38 48.16 -28.74 2.40
N PRO A 39 47.30 -28.89 1.37
CA PRO A 39 47.77 -29.15 0.03
C PRO A 39 48.27 -27.89 -0.67
N ASN A 40 49.23 -28.16 -1.55
CA ASN A 40 50.22 -27.29 -2.12
C ASN A 40 49.68 -26.39 -3.25
N ALA A 41 50.21 -25.18 -3.35
CA ALA A 41 49.93 -24.23 -4.41
C ALA A 41 50.73 -24.58 -5.68
N GLN A 42 50.28 -25.57 -6.46
CA GLN A 42 50.81 -25.85 -7.80
C GLN A 42 49.84 -26.73 -8.61
N GLN A 43 48.73 -26.15 -9.07
CA GLN A 43 47.93 -26.71 -10.16
C GLN A 43 47.24 -25.60 -10.95
N LEU A 44 48.06 -24.71 -11.52
CA LEU A 44 47.69 -23.84 -12.62
C LEU A 44 47.80 -24.65 -13.92
N ARG A 45 46.66 -24.98 -14.56
CA ARG A 45 46.50 -24.96 -16.03
C ARG A 45 45.09 -25.33 -16.48
N ARG A 46 44.54 -24.42 -17.31
CA ARG A 46 43.46 -24.53 -18.32
C ARG A 46 42.05 -24.14 -17.89
N LEU A 47 41.77 -22.85 -18.04
CA LEU A 47 40.45 -22.30 -18.35
C LEU A 47 40.00 -22.77 -19.76
N PRO A 48 38.69 -22.99 -19.96
CA PRO A 48 37.98 -22.36 -21.05
C PRO A 48 37.15 -21.19 -20.52
N ALA A 49 37.24 -20.07 -21.22
CA ALA A 49 36.46 -18.87 -20.95
C ALA A 49 35.02 -19.07 -21.42
N ASP A 50 34.14 -19.56 -20.54
CA ASP A 50 32.69 -19.51 -20.79
C ASP A 50 32.15 -18.11 -20.50
N ARG A 51 32.29 -17.27 -21.52
CA ARG A 51 31.47 -16.08 -21.75
C ARG A 51 30.04 -16.54 -21.98
N HIS A 52 29.22 -16.56 -20.93
CA HIS A 52 27.80 -16.21 -20.96
C HIS A 52 27.21 -16.39 -19.56
N ARG A 53 27.57 -15.49 -18.63
CA ARG A 53 26.66 -15.18 -17.53
C ARG A 53 25.50 -14.42 -18.16
N ARG A 54 24.49 -15.18 -18.63
CA ARG A 54 23.23 -14.60 -19.11
C ARG A 54 22.74 -13.67 -18.01
N LEU A 55 22.70 -12.38 -18.31
CA LEU A 55 21.91 -11.42 -17.56
C LEU A 55 20.50 -11.98 -17.58
N LEU A 56 20.03 -12.52 -16.45
CA LEU A 56 18.61 -12.82 -16.31
C LEU A 56 17.88 -11.50 -16.55
N PRO A 57 16.85 -11.46 -17.41
CA PRO A 57 16.08 -10.26 -17.62
C PRO A 57 15.45 -9.82 -16.29
N LEU A 58 15.17 -8.53 -16.14
CA LEU A 58 14.42 -7.86 -15.06
C LEU A 58 12.95 -8.37 -14.93
N ARG A 59 12.70 -9.67 -15.12
CA ARG A 59 11.39 -10.32 -15.19
C ARG A 59 11.30 -11.41 -14.14
N ALA A 60 11.00 -11.01 -12.90
CA ALA A 60 10.23 -11.78 -11.91
C ALA A 60 10.24 -11.00 -10.58
N ARG A 61 9.61 -9.82 -10.52
CA ARG A 61 8.92 -9.48 -9.27
C ARG A 61 7.81 -10.53 -9.15
N ALA A 62 7.77 -11.28 -8.06
CA ALA A 62 6.68 -12.23 -7.82
C ALA A 62 5.36 -11.48 -8.01
N MET A 63 4.55 -11.92 -8.98
CA MET A 63 3.24 -11.30 -9.21
C MET A 63 2.40 -11.57 -7.97
N ILE A 64 1.90 -10.51 -7.33
CA ILE A 64 0.98 -10.65 -6.22
C ILE A 64 -0.28 -11.36 -6.71
N ASP A 65 -0.61 -12.50 -6.12
CA ASP A 65 -1.88 -13.19 -6.37
C ASP A 65 -2.97 -12.56 -5.50
N LYS A 66 -4.06 -12.10 -6.13
CA LYS A 66 -5.20 -11.50 -5.44
C LYS A 66 -5.76 -12.40 -4.33
N ARG A 67 -5.67 -13.73 -4.48
CA ARG A 67 -6.11 -14.71 -3.46
C ARG A 67 -5.25 -14.64 -2.20
N ASP A 68 -3.95 -14.42 -2.34
CA ASP A 68 -3.04 -14.25 -1.20
C ASP A 68 -3.35 -12.95 -0.47
N VAL A 69 -3.64 -11.87 -1.22
CA VAL A 69 -4.04 -10.59 -0.64
C VAL A 69 -5.36 -10.71 0.10
N GLN A 70 -6.37 -11.32 -0.52
CA GLN A 70 -7.67 -11.59 0.11
C GLN A 70 -7.48 -12.36 1.43
N SER A 71 -6.78 -13.49 1.38
CA SER A 71 -6.53 -14.34 2.55
C SER A 71 -5.76 -13.60 3.65
N PHE A 72 -4.86 -12.69 3.29
CA PHE A 72 -4.13 -11.87 4.25
C PHE A 72 -5.05 -10.92 5.01
N PHE A 73 -5.91 -10.19 4.29
CA PHE A 73 -6.83 -9.26 4.93
C PHE A 73 -7.98 -9.95 5.66
N ASP A 74 -8.45 -11.12 5.19
CA ASP A 74 -9.43 -11.93 5.92
C ASP A 74 -8.94 -12.26 7.34
N ARG A 75 -7.66 -12.63 7.48
CA ARG A 75 -7.05 -12.89 8.80
C ARG A 75 -6.93 -11.66 9.69
N LEU A 76 -6.80 -10.46 9.12
CA LEU A 76 -6.63 -9.22 9.88
C LEU A 76 -7.97 -8.56 10.27
N ALA A 77 -9.04 -8.84 9.52
CA ALA A 77 -10.34 -8.21 9.69
C ALA A 77 -10.89 -8.21 11.14
N PRO A 78 -10.81 -9.31 11.93
CA PRO A 78 -11.33 -9.31 13.30
C PRO A 78 -10.70 -8.28 14.25
N GLY A 79 -9.42 -7.94 14.05
CA GLY A 79 -8.68 -6.98 14.87
C GLY A 79 -8.47 -5.62 14.20
N TRP A 80 -9.02 -5.41 13.00
CA TRP A 80 -8.67 -4.27 12.17
C TRP A 80 -8.92 -2.94 12.85
N ASP A 81 -10.16 -2.74 13.33
CA ASP A 81 -10.64 -1.47 13.87
C ASP A 81 -10.09 -1.16 15.27
N ALA A 82 -9.94 -2.17 16.12
CA ALA A 82 -9.44 -2.01 17.50
C ALA A 82 -8.06 -1.35 17.55
N GLU A 83 -7.35 -1.48 16.44
CA GLU A 83 -5.93 -1.24 16.33
C GLU A 83 -5.70 -0.16 15.21
N LEU A 84 -6.82 0.25 14.58
CA LEU A 84 -7.17 1.47 13.84
C LEU A 84 -6.64 2.79 14.43
N VAL A 85 -5.59 3.41 13.85
CA VAL A 85 -5.29 4.83 14.14
C VAL A 85 -5.66 5.69 12.94
N ARG A 86 -6.63 6.59 13.10
CA ARG A 86 -7.00 7.57 12.07
C ARG A 86 -6.28 8.91 12.30
N ASN A 87 -5.88 9.56 11.21
CA ASN A 87 -5.38 10.93 11.21
C ASN A 87 -6.42 11.86 10.59
N GLU A 88 -7.33 12.37 11.42
CA GLU A 88 -8.50 13.14 10.95
C GLU A 88 -8.13 14.37 10.09
N PRO A 89 -7.12 15.21 10.43
CA PRO A 89 -6.72 16.31 9.57
C PRO A 89 -6.21 15.87 8.18
N VAL A 90 -5.50 14.74 8.11
CA VAL A 90 -5.00 14.21 6.83
C VAL A 90 -6.12 13.61 6.01
N ILE A 91 -7.04 12.87 6.64
CA ILE A 91 -8.23 12.31 5.97
C ILE A 91 -9.08 13.44 5.40
N ALA A 92 -9.32 14.50 6.18
CA ALA A 92 -10.06 15.66 5.72
C ALA A 92 -9.41 16.31 4.49
N ALA A 93 -8.10 16.58 4.54
CA ALA A 93 -7.37 17.16 3.40
C ALA A 93 -7.42 16.27 2.14
N ILE A 94 -7.28 14.95 2.30
CA ILE A 94 -7.39 13.99 1.19
C ILE A 94 -8.77 14.08 0.54
N LEU A 95 -9.84 14.09 1.34
CA LEU A 95 -11.22 14.13 0.86
C LEU A 95 -11.57 15.49 0.23
N ASP A 96 -11.04 16.59 0.76
CA ASP A 96 -11.18 17.93 0.16
C ASP A 96 -10.51 17.98 -1.23
N ASN A 97 -9.26 17.52 -1.33
CA ASN A 97 -8.53 17.43 -2.60
C ASN A 97 -9.22 16.49 -3.61
N ALA A 98 -9.94 15.47 -3.15
CA ALA A 98 -10.70 14.56 -3.99
C ALA A 98 -12.07 15.11 -4.40
N GLY A 99 -12.50 16.26 -3.87
CA GLY A 99 -13.79 16.87 -4.19
C GLY A 99 -14.98 16.16 -3.54
N VAL A 100 -14.78 15.50 -2.39
CA VAL A 100 -15.89 14.88 -1.64
C VAL A 100 -16.68 15.97 -0.93
N GLN A 101 -17.85 16.26 -1.47
CA GLN A 101 -18.77 17.32 -1.04
C GLN A 101 -20.22 16.79 -1.00
N PRO A 102 -21.19 17.54 -0.43
CA PRO A 102 -22.56 17.08 -0.36
C PRO A 102 -23.14 16.65 -1.72
N GLY A 103 -23.86 15.53 -1.74
CA GLY A 103 -24.58 15.03 -2.91
C GLY A 103 -23.76 14.25 -3.94
N VAL A 104 -22.42 14.16 -3.80
CA VAL A 104 -21.59 13.40 -4.76
C VAL A 104 -21.78 11.89 -4.63
N ARG A 105 -21.64 11.18 -5.76
CA ARG A 105 -21.57 9.72 -5.86
C ARG A 105 -20.11 9.26 -5.77
N VAL A 106 -19.79 8.47 -4.75
CA VAL A 106 -18.43 8.00 -4.48
C VAL A 106 -18.32 6.51 -4.77
N LEU A 107 -17.23 6.09 -5.42
CA LEU A 107 -16.74 4.71 -5.39
C LEU A 107 -15.57 4.63 -4.39
N ASP A 108 -15.77 3.97 -3.26
CA ASP A 108 -14.71 3.70 -2.27
C ASP A 108 -14.06 2.35 -2.56
N VAL A 109 -12.92 2.41 -3.24
CA VAL A 109 -12.21 1.23 -3.74
C VAL A 109 -11.40 0.60 -2.62
N ALA A 110 -11.63 -0.71 -2.43
CA ALA A 110 -10.93 -1.52 -1.46
C ALA A 110 -11.17 -1.01 -0.02
N CYS A 111 -12.43 -0.73 0.33
CA CYS A 111 -12.88 0.06 1.50
C CYS A 111 -12.52 -0.46 2.91
N GLY A 112 -12.04 -1.70 3.02
CA GLY A 112 -11.67 -2.35 4.27
C GLY A 112 -12.89 -2.62 5.12
N THR A 113 -12.80 -2.37 6.42
CA THR A 113 -13.95 -2.38 7.33
C THR A 113 -14.80 -1.10 7.23
N GLY A 114 -14.72 -0.35 6.12
CA GLY A 114 -15.40 0.92 5.94
C GLY A 114 -14.66 2.09 6.61
N VAL A 115 -13.34 2.18 6.41
CA VAL A 115 -12.50 3.15 7.11
C VAL A 115 -13.00 4.58 6.94
N LEU A 116 -13.40 4.98 5.72
CA LEU A 116 -13.83 6.35 5.40
C LEU A 116 -15.36 6.59 5.53
N PHE A 117 -16.14 5.59 5.97
CA PHE A 117 -17.61 5.70 6.02
C PHE A 117 -18.13 6.84 6.92
N PRO A 118 -17.55 7.09 8.11
CA PRO A 118 -17.95 8.23 8.93
C PRO A 118 -17.75 9.56 8.20
N ASP A 119 -16.68 9.68 7.40
CA ASP A 119 -16.34 10.90 6.68
C ASP A 119 -17.31 11.17 5.52
N TYR A 120 -17.66 10.14 4.75
CA TYR A 120 -18.64 10.26 3.68
C TYR A 120 -20.02 10.65 4.21
N THR A 121 -20.42 10.06 5.34
CA THR A 121 -21.70 10.37 6.00
C THR A 121 -21.70 11.81 6.53
N ALA A 122 -20.64 12.23 7.22
CA ALA A 122 -20.50 13.59 7.75
C ALA A 122 -20.47 14.66 6.65
N ARG A 123 -19.87 14.33 5.49
CA ARG A 123 -19.83 15.20 4.29
C ARG A 123 -21.12 15.15 3.46
N GLN A 124 -22.12 14.36 3.89
CA GLN A 124 -23.40 14.22 3.22
C GLN A 124 -23.25 13.77 1.75
N ALA A 125 -22.34 12.84 1.48
CA ALA A 125 -22.25 12.20 0.17
C ALA A 125 -23.62 11.65 -0.24
N GLY A 126 -24.01 11.83 -1.50
CA GLY A 126 -25.33 11.43 -1.98
C GLY A 126 -25.50 9.92 -2.00
N HIS A 127 -24.45 9.21 -2.42
CA HIS A 127 -24.39 7.75 -2.41
C HIS A 127 -22.93 7.30 -2.41
N VAL A 128 -22.62 6.21 -1.71
CA VAL A 128 -21.30 5.60 -1.74
C VAL A 128 -21.44 4.13 -2.12
N THR A 129 -20.84 3.74 -3.25
CA THR A 129 -20.59 2.33 -3.55
C THR A 129 -19.22 1.99 -2.99
N ALA A 130 -19.17 1.15 -1.97
CA ALA A 130 -17.93 0.69 -1.35
C ALA A 130 -17.67 -0.76 -1.75
N ILE A 131 -16.44 -1.09 -2.13
CA ILE A 131 -16.11 -2.45 -2.56
C ILE A 131 -14.84 -2.96 -1.89
N ASP A 132 -14.84 -4.21 -1.44
CA ASP A 132 -13.64 -4.90 -0.98
C ASP A 132 -13.59 -6.34 -1.50
N LEU A 133 -12.38 -6.80 -1.82
CA LEU A 133 -12.13 -8.17 -2.24
C LEU A 133 -12.25 -9.16 -1.07
N SER A 134 -11.94 -8.74 0.15
CA SER A 134 -11.97 -9.57 1.35
C SER A 134 -13.41 -9.72 1.89
N PRO A 135 -13.99 -10.94 1.92
CA PRO A 135 -15.31 -11.16 2.49
C PRO A 135 -15.42 -10.74 3.96
N GLU A 136 -14.38 -10.98 4.76
CA GLU A 136 -14.38 -10.62 6.19
C GLU A 136 -14.33 -9.11 6.42
N MET A 137 -13.61 -8.37 5.56
CA MET A 137 -13.59 -6.90 5.58
C MET A 137 -14.95 -6.34 5.15
N ALA A 138 -15.48 -6.83 4.01
CA ALA A 138 -16.74 -6.39 3.45
C ALA A 138 -17.92 -6.64 4.39
N ALA A 139 -17.96 -7.79 5.08
CA ALA A 139 -19.00 -8.09 6.08
C ALA A 139 -19.03 -7.04 7.21
N ARG A 140 -17.86 -6.69 7.76
CA ARG A 140 -17.73 -5.66 8.81
C ARG A 140 -18.06 -4.26 8.30
N ALA A 141 -17.69 -3.95 7.06
CA ALA A 141 -18.08 -2.70 6.43
C ALA A 141 -19.60 -2.62 6.26
N ALA A 142 -20.25 -3.71 5.82
CA ALA A 142 -21.70 -3.77 5.64
C ALA A 142 -22.46 -3.54 6.96
N GLU A 143 -21.96 -4.09 8.08
CA GLU A 143 -22.52 -3.82 9.42
C GLU A 143 -22.50 -2.32 9.75
N LYS A 144 -21.39 -1.62 9.44
CA LYS A 144 -21.27 -0.16 9.68
C LYS A 144 -22.04 0.69 8.69
N ALA A 145 -22.31 0.17 7.49
CA ALA A 145 -23.07 0.86 6.46
C ALA A 145 -24.58 0.87 6.73
N ALA A 146 -25.07 0.01 7.62
CA ALA A 146 -26.49 -0.11 7.93
C ALA A 146 -27.12 1.24 8.33
N GLY A 147 -28.17 1.66 7.61
CA GLY A 147 -28.86 2.92 7.84
C GLY A 147 -28.17 4.17 7.27
N THR A 148 -27.14 4.01 6.43
CA THR A 148 -26.42 5.12 5.78
C THR A 148 -26.69 5.15 4.26
N CYS A 149 -26.06 6.09 3.54
CA CYS A 149 -26.10 6.17 2.06
C CYS A 149 -25.12 5.20 1.37
N ILE A 150 -24.50 4.29 2.12
CA ILE A 150 -23.38 3.46 1.70
C ILE A 150 -23.88 2.04 1.38
N GLU A 151 -23.54 1.55 0.20
CA GLU A 151 -23.74 0.17 -0.23
C GLU A 151 -22.39 -0.54 -0.28
N VAL A 152 -22.31 -1.75 0.28
CA VAL A 152 -21.06 -2.53 0.33
C VAL A 152 -21.14 -3.75 -0.57
N ILE A 153 -20.19 -3.86 -1.48
CA ILE A 153 -19.99 -5.00 -2.39
C ILE A 153 -18.78 -5.79 -1.92
N CYS A 154 -18.94 -7.10 -1.78
CA CYS A 154 -17.81 -8.02 -1.64
C CYS A 154 -17.42 -8.51 -3.04
N GLY A 155 -16.33 -7.97 -3.60
CA GLY A 155 -15.94 -8.27 -4.98
C GLY A 155 -14.62 -7.64 -5.41
N ASP A 156 -14.19 -8.01 -6.61
CA ASP A 156 -13.01 -7.44 -7.26
C ASP A 156 -13.42 -6.22 -8.10
N VAL A 157 -13.01 -5.02 -7.69
CA VAL A 157 -13.29 -3.77 -8.40
C VAL A 157 -12.89 -3.79 -9.88
N GLU A 158 -11.90 -4.61 -10.25
CA GLU A 158 -11.42 -4.73 -11.62
C GLU A 158 -12.32 -5.58 -12.52
N THR A 159 -13.26 -6.35 -11.95
CA THR A 159 -14.15 -7.25 -12.72
C THR A 159 -15.62 -7.19 -12.31
N ASP A 160 -15.94 -6.59 -11.17
CA ASP A 160 -17.30 -6.55 -10.64
C ASP A 160 -18.26 -5.78 -11.58
N VAL A 161 -19.40 -6.39 -11.86
CA VAL A 161 -20.41 -5.88 -12.79
C VAL A 161 -21.26 -4.80 -12.13
N GLN A 162 -21.61 -4.96 -10.84
CA GLN A 162 -22.44 -3.99 -10.12
C GLN A 162 -21.71 -2.64 -10.00
N VAL A 163 -20.40 -2.67 -9.75
CA VAL A 163 -19.57 -1.44 -9.78
C VAL A 163 -19.65 -0.72 -11.12
N GLN A 164 -19.70 -1.47 -12.23
CA GLN A 164 -19.77 -0.90 -13.57
C GLN A 164 -21.17 -0.38 -13.89
N GLU A 165 -22.22 -1.08 -13.48
CA GLU A 165 -23.62 -0.66 -13.68
C GLU A 165 -23.98 0.57 -12.85
N SER A 166 -23.36 0.74 -11.67
CA SER A 166 -23.53 1.91 -10.82
C SER A 166 -22.79 3.16 -11.30
N ALA A 167 -21.89 3.05 -12.28
CA ALA A 167 -21.22 4.20 -12.90
C ALA A 167 -22.23 5.14 -13.62
N PRO A 168 -21.91 6.42 -13.83
CA PRO A 168 -20.65 7.07 -13.51
C PRO A 168 -20.59 7.65 -12.09
N TYR A 169 -19.38 7.75 -11.55
CA TYR A 169 -19.09 8.34 -10.23
C TYR A 169 -18.53 9.76 -10.35
N ASP A 170 -18.81 10.59 -9.34
CA ASP A 170 -18.20 11.90 -9.16
C ASP A 170 -16.78 11.78 -8.59
N VAL A 171 -16.59 10.85 -7.65
CA VAL A 171 -15.31 10.61 -6.99
C VAL A 171 -15.04 9.11 -6.95
N VAL A 172 -13.84 8.71 -7.34
CA VAL A 172 -13.31 7.36 -7.09
C VAL A 172 -12.14 7.52 -6.13
N MET A 173 -12.26 6.93 -4.94
CA MET A 173 -11.26 7.00 -3.88
C MET A 173 -10.55 5.65 -3.74
N VAL A 174 -9.22 5.66 -3.80
CA VAL A 174 -8.37 4.53 -3.44
C VAL A 174 -7.56 4.95 -2.21
N TYR A 175 -8.09 4.67 -1.03
CA TYR A 175 -7.46 5.08 0.23
C TYR A 175 -6.67 3.93 0.86
N ASN A 176 -5.37 4.16 1.08
CA ASN A 176 -4.43 3.24 1.69
C ASN A 176 -4.31 1.88 0.95
N ALA A 177 -4.86 1.69 -0.24
CA ALA A 177 -5.00 0.36 -0.87
C ALA A 177 -4.01 0.06 -1.99
N PHE A 178 -3.47 1.11 -2.63
CA PHE A 178 -2.87 1.03 -3.96
C PHE A 178 -1.72 0.01 -4.13
N PRO A 179 -0.81 -0.19 -3.16
CA PRO A 179 0.29 -1.16 -3.25
C PRO A 179 -0.14 -2.63 -3.38
N HIS A 180 -1.41 -2.94 -3.12
CA HIS A 180 -1.96 -4.29 -3.15
C HIS A 180 -2.52 -4.70 -4.51
N PHE A 181 -2.54 -3.79 -5.48
CA PHE A 181 -3.00 -4.08 -6.84
C PHE A 181 -1.82 -4.52 -7.73
N PRO A 182 -1.89 -5.71 -8.36
CA PRO A 182 -0.78 -6.25 -9.15
C PRO A 182 -0.57 -5.53 -10.50
N ASP A 183 -1.61 -4.88 -11.04
CA ASP A 183 -1.54 -4.08 -12.27
C ASP A 183 -1.99 -2.62 -12.00
N PRO A 184 -1.09 -1.75 -11.50
CA PRO A 184 -1.40 -0.35 -11.22
C PRO A 184 -1.93 0.43 -12.44
N ALA A 185 -1.37 0.17 -13.62
CA ALA A 185 -1.76 0.85 -14.86
C ALA A 185 -3.16 0.41 -15.33
N GLY A 186 -3.43 -0.90 -15.28
CA GLY A 186 -4.74 -1.48 -15.57
C GLY A 186 -5.81 -0.97 -14.61
N LEU A 187 -5.51 -0.91 -13.31
CA LEU A 187 -6.42 -0.35 -12.31
C LEU A 187 -6.74 1.11 -12.60
N ILE A 188 -5.73 1.97 -12.79
CA ILE A 188 -5.93 3.40 -13.07
C ILE A 188 -6.80 3.60 -14.32
N ARG A 189 -6.53 2.84 -15.39
CA ARG A 189 -7.34 2.87 -16.62
C ARG A 189 -8.79 2.49 -16.34
N ARG A 190 -9.04 1.39 -15.61
CA ARG A 190 -10.39 0.92 -15.26
C ARG A 190 -11.13 1.96 -14.43
N LEU A 191 -10.53 2.44 -13.35
CA LEU A 191 -11.15 3.41 -12.44
C LEU A 191 -11.43 4.75 -13.12
N SER A 192 -10.53 5.23 -13.98
CA SER A 192 -10.76 6.43 -14.79
C SER A 192 -11.94 6.25 -15.76
N GLY A 193 -12.17 5.03 -16.25
CA GLY A 193 -13.33 4.69 -17.07
C GLY A 193 -14.68 4.86 -16.35
N LEU A 194 -14.71 4.63 -15.03
CA LEU A 194 -15.93 4.69 -14.20
C LEU A 194 -16.34 6.12 -13.79
N LEU A 195 -15.47 7.10 -13.98
CA LEU A 195 -15.77 8.50 -13.68
C LEU A 195 -16.69 9.12 -14.75
N ARG A 196 -17.54 10.07 -14.33
CA ARG A 196 -18.14 11.02 -15.29
C ARG A 196 -17.09 12.03 -15.78
N PRO A 197 -17.32 12.70 -16.92
CA PRO A 197 -16.65 13.97 -17.22
C PRO A 197 -16.64 14.92 -16.01
N GLY A 198 -15.47 15.45 -15.66
CA GLY A 198 -15.26 16.31 -14.49
C GLY A 198 -15.22 15.58 -13.13
N GLY A 199 -15.35 14.24 -13.11
CA GLY A 199 -15.18 13.44 -11.90
C GLY A 199 -13.70 13.26 -11.53
N ARG A 200 -13.40 12.90 -10.28
CA ARG A 200 -12.04 12.83 -9.72
C ARG A 200 -11.64 11.42 -9.31
N LEU A 201 -10.45 10.98 -9.72
CA LEU A 201 -9.79 9.79 -9.14
C LEU A 201 -8.74 10.27 -8.15
N SER A 202 -8.80 9.77 -6.92
CA SER A 202 -7.80 10.05 -5.87
C SER A 202 -7.16 8.74 -5.41
N ILE A 203 -5.85 8.62 -5.58
CA ILE A 203 -5.03 7.57 -4.97
C ILE A 203 -4.29 8.19 -3.80
N ALA A 204 -4.61 7.76 -2.58
CA ALA A 204 -4.13 8.43 -1.38
C ALA A 204 -3.72 7.44 -0.29
N HIS A 205 -2.73 7.82 0.51
CA HIS A 205 -2.39 7.15 1.74
C HIS A 205 -2.29 8.16 2.89
N GLY A 206 -2.88 7.80 4.03
CA GLY A 206 -2.82 8.63 5.25
C GLY A 206 -1.43 8.65 5.89
N MET A 207 -0.49 7.84 5.42
CA MET A 207 0.91 7.80 5.85
C MET A 207 1.83 8.33 4.75
N SER A 208 2.98 8.86 5.14
CA SER A 208 4.05 9.13 4.19
C SER A 208 4.55 7.86 3.52
N ARG A 209 5.09 8.00 2.31
CA ARG A 209 5.73 6.90 1.58
C ARG A 209 6.87 6.28 2.39
N ALA A 210 7.68 7.09 3.07
CA ALA A 210 8.77 6.60 3.93
C ALA A 210 8.25 5.78 5.12
N ALA A 211 7.15 6.18 5.75
CA ALA A 211 6.54 5.40 6.83
C ALA A 211 5.93 4.08 6.31
N LEU A 212 5.36 4.08 5.11
CA LEU A 212 4.85 2.89 4.45
C LEU A 212 5.96 1.90 4.08
N ASP A 213 7.08 2.38 3.55
CA ASP A 213 8.23 1.53 3.21
C ASP A 213 8.77 0.81 4.47
N VAL A 214 8.79 1.49 5.62
CA VAL A 214 9.14 0.88 6.92
C VAL A 214 8.06 -0.13 7.35
N HIS A 215 6.77 0.20 7.22
CA HIS A 215 5.69 -0.70 7.62
C HIS A 215 5.61 -1.97 6.73
N HIS A 216 5.93 -1.86 5.45
CA HIS A 216 5.93 -2.94 4.45
C HIS A 216 7.21 -3.79 4.46
N SER A 217 8.21 -3.43 5.26
CA SER A 217 9.37 -4.29 5.54
C SER A 217 9.04 -5.47 6.50
N GLY A 218 7.80 -5.52 7.02
CA GLY A 218 7.25 -6.60 7.86
C GLY A 218 6.27 -7.53 7.14
N SER A 219 5.18 -7.91 7.82
CA SER A 219 4.24 -8.99 7.43
C SER A 219 3.49 -8.78 6.10
N ALA A 220 3.36 -7.55 5.62
CA ALA A 220 2.65 -7.23 4.37
C ALA A 220 3.53 -7.32 3.11
N HIS A 221 4.84 -7.57 3.22
CA HIS A 221 5.77 -7.57 2.08
C HIS A 221 5.35 -8.56 0.98
N ALA A 222 4.82 -9.72 1.37
CA ALA A 222 4.41 -10.76 0.43
C ALA A 222 3.20 -10.39 -0.44
N VAL A 223 2.39 -9.40 0.00
CA VAL A 223 1.14 -8.99 -0.64
C VAL A 223 1.16 -7.52 -1.06
N SER A 224 2.35 -6.92 -1.17
CA SER A 224 2.52 -5.50 -1.52
C SER A 224 3.66 -5.29 -2.52
N MET A 225 3.43 -4.48 -3.56
CA MET A 225 4.47 -4.09 -4.52
C MET A 225 5.32 -2.91 -4.01
N GLY A 226 4.99 -2.38 -2.83
CA GLY A 226 5.44 -1.07 -2.38
C GLY A 226 4.64 0.06 -3.04
N LEU A 227 4.66 1.24 -2.41
CA LEU A 227 3.98 2.41 -2.97
C LEU A 227 4.85 3.06 -4.05
N LEU A 228 4.30 3.17 -5.26
CA LEU A 228 4.94 3.84 -6.38
C LEU A 228 5.22 5.32 -6.05
N PRO A 229 6.33 5.90 -6.54
CA PRO A 229 6.54 7.34 -6.47
C PRO A 229 5.36 8.11 -7.07
N GLU A 230 5.05 9.27 -6.50
CA GLU A 230 3.94 10.13 -6.90
C GLU A 230 4.03 10.57 -8.37
N GLU A 231 5.24 10.85 -8.87
CA GLU A 231 5.46 11.19 -10.28
C GLU A 231 5.22 10.01 -11.23
N GLU A 232 5.44 8.77 -10.76
CA GLU A 232 5.12 7.57 -11.54
C GLU A 232 3.59 7.38 -11.61
N VAL A 233 2.88 7.52 -10.49
CA VAL A 233 1.41 7.45 -10.46
C VAL A 233 0.77 8.56 -11.30
N LYS A 234 1.28 9.80 -11.18
CA LYS A 234 0.88 10.92 -12.04
C LYS A 234 1.07 10.59 -13.52
N SER A 235 2.21 10.01 -13.90
CA SER A 235 2.48 9.61 -15.28
C SER A 235 1.51 8.54 -15.79
N LEU A 236 1.10 7.59 -14.92
CA LEU A 236 0.08 6.58 -15.24
C LEU A 236 -1.33 7.17 -15.35
N MET A 237 -1.64 8.24 -14.59
CA MET A 237 -2.94 8.92 -14.63
C MET A 237 -3.09 9.90 -15.80
N ALA A 238 -1.99 10.54 -16.22
CA ALA A 238 -1.99 11.60 -17.24
C ALA A 238 -2.69 11.27 -18.57
N PRO A 239 -2.66 10.02 -19.10
CA PRO A 239 -3.40 9.67 -20.31
C PRO A 239 -4.93 9.82 -20.16
N TYR A 240 -5.47 9.70 -18.95
CA TYR A 240 -6.91 9.66 -18.70
C TYR A 240 -7.44 10.90 -17.96
N LEU A 241 -6.57 11.57 -17.19
CA LEU A 241 -6.94 12.60 -16.22
C LEU A 241 -5.99 13.80 -16.31
N ASP A 242 -6.51 14.98 -16.04
CA ASP A 242 -5.71 16.17 -15.73
C ASP A 242 -5.35 16.13 -14.24
N VAL A 243 -4.11 15.72 -13.94
CA VAL A 243 -3.60 15.58 -12.57
C VAL A 243 -3.26 16.96 -12.02
N ASP A 244 -3.98 17.39 -10.99
CA ASP A 244 -3.88 18.72 -10.38
C ASP A 244 -3.43 18.69 -8.90
N VAL A 245 -3.41 17.50 -8.28
CA VAL A 245 -2.89 17.29 -6.92
C VAL A 245 -1.81 16.22 -6.95
N VAL A 246 -0.62 16.57 -6.49
CA VAL A 246 0.52 15.66 -6.30
C VAL A 246 1.18 16.01 -4.98
N ILE A 247 1.01 15.16 -3.98
CA ILE A 247 1.51 15.34 -2.61
C ILE A 247 2.25 14.07 -2.20
N SER A 248 3.47 14.24 -1.72
CA SER A 248 4.29 13.18 -1.12
C SER A 248 5.17 13.84 -0.07
N ASP A 249 4.63 13.99 1.14
CA ASP A 249 5.31 14.64 2.27
C ASP A 249 5.42 13.70 3.47
N ASP A 250 5.98 14.19 4.57
CA ASP A 250 6.18 13.40 5.79
C ASP A 250 4.88 12.97 6.48
N ARG A 251 3.73 13.47 6.05
CA ARG A 251 2.42 13.21 6.65
C ARG A 251 1.55 12.33 5.76
N MET A 252 1.54 12.56 4.46
CA MET A 252 0.61 11.92 3.53
C MET A 252 1.18 11.74 2.12
N TYR A 253 0.53 10.85 1.38
CA TYR A 253 0.73 10.67 -0.05
C TYR A 253 -0.62 10.83 -0.76
N GLN A 254 -0.68 11.60 -1.84
CA GLN A 254 -1.88 11.71 -2.66
C GLN A 254 -1.53 12.10 -4.09
N VAL A 255 -2.10 11.40 -5.06
CA VAL A 255 -2.18 11.84 -6.44
C VAL A 255 -3.66 11.86 -6.85
N CYS A 256 -4.15 13.01 -7.28
CA CYS A 256 -5.54 13.18 -7.69
C CYS A 256 -5.62 13.93 -9.02
N GLY A 257 -6.56 13.53 -9.87
CA GLY A 257 -6.79 14.16 -11.16
C GLY A 257 -8.24 14.11 -11.60
N VAL A 258 -8.60 15.04 -12.49
CA VAL A 258 -9.94 15.24 -13.03
C VAL A 258 -10.08 14.55 -14.38
N LYS A 259 -11.17 13.83 -14.61
CA LYS A 259 -11.50 13.30 -15.93
C LYS A 259 -11.88 14.42 -16.87
N ARG A 260 -11.20 14.48 -18.02
CA ARG A 260 -11.46 15.44 -19.09
C ARG A 260 -12.90 15.31 -19.60
N ALA A 261 -13.41 16.42 -20.13
CA ALA A 261 -14.72 16.48 -20.75
C ALA A 261 -14.79 15.66 -22.04
#